data_AF-A0A812K752-F1
#
_entry.id   AF-A0A812K752-F1
#
_cell.length_a   1.000
_cell.length_b   1.000
_cell.length_c   1.000
_cell.angle_alpha   90.00
_cell.angle_beta   90.00
_cell.angle_gamma   90.00
#
_symmetry.space_group_name_H-M   'P 1'
#
loop_
_entity.id
_entity.type
_entity.pdbx_description
1 polymer ?
#
loop_
_entity_poly.entity_id
_entity_poly.type
_entity_poly.pdbx_seq_one_letter_code
_entity_poly.pdbx_strand_id
1 'polypeptide(L)'
;IFEKLGQIQAEVALRHGLTEAQLEQLQRAGEQDPQVQTYDTGFKAMLEDALQGRSPILPNVKIPEALTKDRALQIQRQAQEAEEEEALRLVGSSSISLRKLGEFLAVANKNAWERTFKDHASILGEHGAEVYHSVAAIYARQPDFAHQKSELEAAHQKRMIQRFQPDGNGNVTVNH
;
A
#
# COMPACT_ATOMS: atom_id res chain seq x y z
N ILE A 1 12.45 -21.31 -11.09
CA ILE A 1 12.01 -20.71 -9.81
C ILE A 1 12.37 -21.63 -8.64
N PHE A 2 12.02 -22.91 -8.69
CA PHE A 2 12.38 -23.90 -7.66
C PHE A 2 13.88 -24.08 -7.41
N GLU A 3 14.72 -24.11 -8.45
CA GLU A 3 16.18 -24.22 -8.28
C GLU A 3 16.79 -23.01 -7.55
N LYS A 4 16.26 -21.80 -7.78
CA LYS A 4 16.70 -20.58 -7.07
C LYS A 4 16.27 -20.61 -5.60
N LEU A 5 15.10 -21.17 -5.30
CA LEU A 5 14.62 -21.30 -3.92
C LEU A 5 15.48 -22.28 -3.12
N GLY A 6 15.87 -23.42 -3.72
CA GLY A 6 16.79 -24.37 -3.09
C GLY A 6 18.16 -23.76 -2.78
N GLN A 7 18.71 -22.98 -3.73
CA GLN A 7 19.98 -22.26 -3.51
C GLN A 7 19.89 -21.23 -2.38
N ILE A 8 18.79 -20.47 -2.31
CA ILE A 8 18.56 -19.49 -1.23
C ILE A 8 18.40 -20.20 0.12
N GLN A 9 17.68 -21.33 0.18
CA GLN A 9 17.55 -22.11 1.41
C GLN A 9 18.90 -22.64 1.90
N ALA A 10 19.74 -23.15 1.01
CA ALA A 10 21.08 -23.60 1.34
C ALA A 10 21.96 -22.44 1.86
N GLU A 11 21.88 -21.26 1.24
CA GLU A 11 22.59 -20.06 1.72
C GLU A 11 22.12 -19.62 3.12
N VAL A 12 20.81 -19.62 3.39
CA VAL A 12 20.29 -19.27 4.71
C VAL A 12 20.70 -20.31 5.74
N ALA A 13 20.57 -21.60 5.44
CA ALA A 13 21.03 -22.67 6.31
C ALA A 13 22.51 -22.50 6.70
N LEU A 14 23.36 -22.26 5.70
CA LEU A 14 24.80 -22.04 5.91
C LEU A 14 25.08 -20.83 6.79
N ARG A 15 24.38 -19.69 6.57
CA ARG A 15 24.53 -18.48 7.40
C ARG A 15 24.20 -18.70 8.87
N HIS A 16 23.29 -19.63 9.15
CA HIS A 16 22.90 -19.99 10.52
C HIS A 16 23.64 -21.23 11.06
N GLY A 17 24.66 -21.73 10.35
CA GLY A 17 25.44 -22.88 10.77
C GLY A 17 24.66 -24.21 10.75
N LEU A 18 23.60 -24.27 9.94
CA LEU A 18 22.73 -25.43 9.81
C LEU A 18 23.07 -26.21 8.53
N THR A 19 22.94 -27.53 8.61
CA THR A 19 22.93 -28.39 7.42
C THR A 19 21.53 -28.42 6.79
N GLU A 20 21.43 -28.77 5.51
CA GLU A 20 20.13 -28.92 4.82
C GLU A 20 19.21 -29.91 5.53
N ALA A 21 19.74 -31.04 6.02
CA ALA A 21 18.97 -32.04 6.77
C ALA A 21 18.43 -31.49 8.11
N GLN A 22 19.20 -30.65 8.80
CA GLN A 22 18.74 -29.98 10.03
C GLN A 22 17.67 -28.94 9.71
N LEU A 23 17.81 -28.21 8.60
CA LEU A 23 16.79 -27.27 8.15
C LEU A 23 15.48 -28.00 7.79
N GLU A 24 15.53 -29.13 7.10
CA GLU A 24 14.35 -29.95 6.81
C GLU A 24 13.66 -30.46 8.09
N GLN A 25 14.43 -30.90 9.08
CA GLN A 25 13.87 -31.29 10.38
C GLN A 25 13.19 -30.11 11.08
N LEU A 26 13.80 -28.93 11.07
CA LEU A 26 13.21 -27.72 11.64
C LEU A 26 11.95 -27.28 10.89
N GLN A 27 11.90 -27.45 9.57
CA GLN A 27 10.71 -27.18 8.77
C GLN A 27 9.57 -28.11 9.14
N ARG A 28 9.82 -29.43 9.22
CA ARG A 28 8.81 -30.40 9.65
C ARG A 28 8.33 -30.17 11.09
N ALA A 29 9.23 -29.76 11.98
CA ALA A 29 8.86 -29.39 13.33
C ALA A 29 8.01 -28.10 13.34
N GLY A 30 8.38 -27.12 12.52
CA GLY A 30 7.65 -25.86 12.34
C GLY A 30 6.27 -26.03 11.72
N GLU A 31 6.03 -27.05 10.90
CA GLU A 31 4.69 -27.34 10.36
C GLU A 31 3.63 -27.57 11.45
N GLN A 32 4.04 -28.07 12.62
CA GLN A 32 3.16 -28.29 13.76
C GLN A 32 3.13 -27.11 14.74
N ASP A 33 3.98 -26.10 14.54
CA ASP A 33 4.04 -24.93 15.40
C ASP A 33 2.84 -24.00 15.11
N PRO A 34 2.00 -23.69 16.12
CA PRO A 34 0.81 -22.85 15.94
C PRO A 34 1.12 -21.45 15.40
N GLN A 35 2.27 -20.88 15.77
CA GLN A 35 2.68 -19.56 15.31
C GLN A 35 3.07 -19.60 13.82
N VAL A 36 3.81 -20.63 13.40
CA VAL A 36 4.16 -20.85 11.99
C VAL A 36 2.91 -21.07 11.14
N GLN A 37 1.97 -21.89 11.61
CA GLN A 37 0.69 -22.11 10.94
C GLN A 37 -0.12 -20.83 10.76
N THR A 38 -0.06 -19.92 11.75
CA THR A 38 -0.74 -18.63 11.66
C THR A 38 -0.15 -17.76 10.54
N TYR A 39 1.18 -17.74 10.41
CA TYR A 39 1.84 -17.04 9.29
C TYR A 39 1.51 -17.69 7.95
N ASP A 40 1.61 -19.02 7.82
CA ASP A 40 1.29 -19.74 6.57
C ASP A 40 -0.15 -19.45 6.12
N THR A 41 -1.10 -19.57 7.04
CA THR A 41 -2.52 -19.26 6.76
C THR A 41 -2.70 -17.81 6.36
N GLY A 42 -2.07 -16.88 7.07
CA GLY A 42 -2.16 -15.46 6.76
C GLY A 42 -1.58 -15.13 5.39
N PHE A 43 -0.43 -15.69 5.02
CA PHE A 43 0.20 -15.44 3.71
C PHE A 43 -0.64 -16.02 2.57
N LYS A 44 -1.25 -17.20 2.75
CA LYS A 44 -2.19 -17.77 1.78
C LYS A 44 -3.40 -16.86 1.57
N ALA A 45 -4.01 -16.36 2.65
CA ALA A 45 -5.13 -15.44 2.57
C ALA A 45 -4.74 -14.11 1.90
N MET A 46 -3.56 -13.58 2.23
CA MET A 46 -3.03 -12.36 1.61
C MET A 46 -2.83 -12.52 0.09
N LEU A 47 -2.28 -13.66 -0.33
CA LEU A 47 -2.11 -13.99 -1.75
C LEU A 47 -3.46 -14.15 -2.46
N GLU A 48 -4.41 -14.83 -1.83
CA GLU A 48 -5.76 -15.00 -2.38
C GLU A 48 -6.47 -13.66 -2.56
N ASP A 49 -6.37 -12.75 -1.58
CA ASP A 49 -6.89 -11.39 -1.69
C ASP A 49 -6.31 -10.69 -2.93
N ALA A 50 -4.99 -10.73 -3.11
CA ALA A 50 -4.33 -10.13 -4.25
C ALA A 50 -4.78 -10.75 -5.60
N LEU A 51 -4.91 -12.08 -5.67
CA LEU A 51 -5.37 -12.79 -6.88
C LEU A 51 -6.83 -12.48 -7.23
N GLN A 52 -7.65 -12.15 -6.23
CA GLN A 52 -9.05 -11.76 -6.42
C GLN A 52 -9.22 -10.25 -6.66
N GLY A 53 -8.13 -9.49 -6.76
CA GLY A 53 -8.15 -8.03 -6.93
C GLY A 53 -8.62 -7.28 -5.68
N ARG A 54 -8.62 -7.93 -4.51
CA ARG A 54 -8.88 -7.30 -3.21
C ARG A 54 -7.57 -6.78 -2.62
N SER A 55 -7.65 -5.73 -1.82
CA SER A 55 -6.45 -5.24 -1.12
C SER A 55 -5.96 -6.29 -0.12
N PRO A 56 -4.70 -6.75 -0.23
CA PRO A 56 -4.14 -7.77 0.65
C PRO A 56 -3.96 -7.23 2.08
N ILE A 57 -4.10 -8.11 3.07
CA ILE A 57 -3.89 -7.80 4.49
C ILE A 57 -2.66 -8.55 4.98
N LEU A 58 -1.75 -7.86 5.65
CA LEU A 58 -0.57 -8.50 6.20
C LEU A 58 -0.93 -9.53 7.29
N PRO A 59 -0.28 -10.71 7.29
CA PRO A 59 -0.44 -11.69 8.35
C PRO A 59 -0.11 -11.09 9.71
N ASN A 60 -0.88 -11.43 10.73
CA ASN A 60 -0.65 -11.01 12.12
C ASN A 60 -0.58 -9.49 12.34
N VAL A 61 -1.10 -8.69 11.41
CA VAL A 61 -1.19 -7.24 11.61
C VAL A 61 -2.07 -6.95 12.81
N LYS A 62 -1.56 -6.15 13.74
CA LYS A 62 -2.32 -5.61 14.87
C LYS A 62 -2.74 -4.20 14.54
N ILE A 63 -4.03 -3.93 14.62
CA ILE A 63 -4.56 -2.59 14.40
C ILE A 63 -4.15 -1.74 15.62
N PRO A 64 -3.38 -0.66 15.44
CA PRO A 64 -3.11 0.26 16.53
C PRO A 64 -4.42 0.87 17.04
N GLU A 65 -4.61 0.98 18.36
CA GLU A 65 -5.86 1.50 18.94
C GLU A 65 -6.22 2.91 18.44
N ALA A 66 -5.20 3.73 18.21
CA ALA A 66 -5.36 5.09 17.68
C ALA A 66 -5.73 5.14 16.19
N LEU A 67 -5.55 4.04 15.44
CA LEU A 67 -5.86 3.97 14.00
C LEU A 67 -7.28 3.44 13.79
N THR A 68 -8.26 4.26 14.17
CA THR A 68 -9.69 3.98 13.96
C THR A 68 -10.07 4.12 12.48
N LYS A 69 -11.31 3.71 12.13
CA LYS A 69 -11.91 3.93 10.80
C LYS A 69 -11.82 5.39 10.36
N ASP A 70 -12.28 6.29 11.22
CA ASP A 70 -12.28 7.73 10.93
C ASP A 70 -10.85 8.25 10.74
N ARG A 71 -9.91 7.76 11.55
CA ARG A 71 -8.51 8.14 11.42
C ARG A 71 -7.89 7.63 10.12
N ALA A 72 -8.21 6.42 9.69
CA ALA A 72 -7.76 5.88 8.41
C ALA A 72 -8.30 6.72 7.23
N LEU A 73 -9.60 7.09 7.24
CA LEU A 73 -10.17 7.98 6.23
C LEU A 73 -9.55 9.38 6.25
N GLN A 74 -9.23 9.90 7.44
CA GLN A 74 -8.53 11.17 7.59
C GLN A 74 -7.13 11.14 6.97
N ILE A 75 -6.36 10.08 7.24
CA ILE A 75 -5.03 9.87 6.64
C ILE A 75 -5.16 9.81 5.11
N GLN A 76 -6.14 9.07 4.58
CA GLN A 76 -6.39 9.01 3.14
C GLN A 76 -6.68 10.39 2.55
N ARG A 77 -7.55 11.16 3.20
CA ARG A 77 -7.89 12.52 2.76
C ARG A 77 -6.66 13.43 2.72
N GLN A 78 -5.84 13.38 3.75
CA GLN A 78 -4.62 14.20 3.84
C GLN A 78 -3.60 13.82 2.77
N ALA A 79 -3.47 12.52 2.45
CA ALA A 79 -2.63 12.07 1.34
C ALA A 79 -3.14 12.59 -0.01
N GLN A 80 -4.47 12.56 -0.22
CA GLN A 80 -5.09 13.09 -1.45
C GLN A 80 -4.94 14.61 -1.59
N GLU A 81 -5.07 15.35 -0.48
CA GLU A 81 -4.84 16.81 -0.44
C GLU A 81 -3.36 17.13 -0.75
N ALA A 82 -2.42 16.40 -0.12
CA ALA A 82 -1.00 16.55 -0.39
C ALA A 82 -0.62 16.15 -1.82
N GLU A 83 -1.30 15.16 -2.41
CA GLU A 83 -1.12 14.76 -3.82
C GLU A 83 -1.57 15.89 -4.76
N GLU A 84 -2.72 16.53 -4.50
CA GLU A 84 -3.20 17.65 -5.31
C GLU A 84 -2.21 18.82 -5.25
N GLU A 85 -1.73 19.19 -4.05
CA GLU A 85 -0.73 20.24 -3.87
C GLU A 85 0.58 19.95 -4.61
N GLU A 86 1.10 18.72 -4.48
CA GLU A 86 2.35 18.31 -5.12
C GLU A 86 2.20 18.21 -6.64
N ALA A 87 1.06 17.73 -7.14
CA ALA A 87 0.76 17.69 -8.57
C ALA A 87 0.72 19.10 -9.16
N LEU A 88 0.02 20.04 -8.51
CA LEU A 88 -0.02 21.44 -8.95
C LEU A 88 1.38 22.07 -8.94
N ARG A 89 2.21 21.75 -7.94
CA ARG A 89 3.60 22.23 -7.86
C ARG A 89 4.47 21.67 -9.00
N LEU A 90 4.33 20.39 -9.33
CA LEU A 90 5.10 19.73 -10.39
C LEU A 90 4.70 20.21 -11.79
N VAL A 91 3.42 20.44 -12.04
CA VAL A 91 2.91 20.93 -13.33
C VAL A 91 3.18 22.44 -13.49
N GLY A 92 3.03 23.22 -12.40
CA GLY A 92 3.17 24.66 -12.42
C GLY A 92 2.15 25.34 -13.34
N SER A 93 2.56 26.42 -14.01
CA SER A 93 1.73 27.18 -14.97
C SER A 93 1.91 26.73 -16.42
N SER A 94 2.48 25.56 -16.67
CA SER A 94 2.85 25.10 -18.01
C SER A 94 1.80 24.17 -18.61
N SER A 95 1.56 24.30 -19.92
CA SER A 95 0.88 23.24 -20.67
C SER A 95 1.83 22.05 -20.83
N ILE A 96 1.37 20.87 -20.44
CA ILE A 96 2.17 19.64 -20.50
C ILE A 96 1.46 18.55 -21.27
N SER A 97 2.20 17.62 -21.87
CA SER A 97 1.59 16.47 -22.53
C SER A 97 0.92 15.53 -21.53
N LEU A 98 -0.11 14.78 -21.98
CA LEU A 98 -0.78 13.76 -21.15
C LEU A 98 0.18 12.73 -20.55
N ARG A 99 1.22 12.32 -21.30
CA ARG A 99 2.24 11.41 -20.79
C ARG A 99 3.01 12.01 -19.62
N LYS A 100 3.43 13.27 -19.75
CA LYS A 100 4.16 13.97 -18.69
C LYS A 100 3.29 14.19 -17.46
N LEU A 101 2.00 14.46 -17.66
CA LEU A 101 1.03 14.52 -16.56
C LEU A 101 0.99 13.19 -15.81
N GLY A 102 0.88 12.05 -16.50
CA GLY A 102 0.88 10.74 -15.85
C GLY A 102 2.14 10.49 -15.00
N GLU A 103 3.31 10.88 -15.50
CA GLU A 103 4.57 10.82 -14.74
C GLU A 103 4.55 11.71 -13.49
N PHE A 104 4.05 12.95 -13.62
CA PHE A 104 3.96 13.88 -12.49
C PHE A 104 2.93 13.45 -11.45
N LEU A 105 1.78 12.93 -11.86
CA LEU A 105 0.78 12.40 -10.94
C LEU A 105 1.32 11.19 -10.17
N ALA A 106 2.05 10.29 -10.83
CA ALA A 106 2.68 9.15 -10.14
C ALA A 106 3.71 9.60 -9.09
N VAL A 107 4.52 10.62 -9.41
CA VAL A 107 5.49 11.20 -8.45
C VAL A 107 4.76 11.93 -7.32
N ALA A 108 3.73 12.72 -7.63
CA ALA A 108 2.94 13.43 -6.64
C ALA A 108 2.28 12.48 -5.66
N ASN A 109 1.64 11.43 -6.16
CA ASN A 109 1.01 10.38 -5.36
C ASN A 109 2.02 9.75 -4.39
N LYS A 110 3.17 9.32 -4.91
CA LYS A 110 4.22 8.70 -4.10
C LYS A 110 4.72 9.64 -3.00
N ASN A 111 5.08 10.88 -3.35
CA ASN A 111 5.61 11.86 -2.40
C ASN A 111 4.56 12.23 -1.33
N ALA A 112 3.30 12.37 -1.73
CA ALA A 112 2.20 12.68 -0.83
C ALA A 112 2.00 11.57 0.20
N TRP A 113 1.91 10.32 -0.23
CA TRP A 113 1.79 9.19 0.68
C TRP A 113 2.99 9.03 1.60
N GLU A 114 4.22 9.14 1.08
CA GLU A 114 5.44 9.08 1.90
C GLU A 114 5.45 10.19 2.97
N ARG A 115 5.04 11.41 2.62
CA ARG A 115 4.93 12.52 3.56
C ARG A 115 3.85 12.26 4.60
N THR A 116 2.65 11.87 4.19
CA THR A 116 1.55 11.58 5.11
C THR A 116 1.92 10.45 6.07
N PHE A 117 2.57 9.38 5.62
CA PHE A 117 3.01 8.33 6.54
C PHE A 117 4.04 8.80 7.55
N LYS A 118 4.98 9.67 7.16
CA LYS A 118 5.92 10.30 8.10
C LYS A 118 5.19 11.16 9.14
N ASP A 119 4.20 11.95 8.71
CA ASP A 119 3.42 12.82 9.59
C ASP A 119 2.56 12.03 10.60
N HIS A 120 2.23 10.77 10.28
CA HIS A 120 1.47 9.86 11.15
C HIS A 120 2.30 8.70 11.71
N ALA A 121 3.63 8.80 11.69
CA ALA A 121 4.52 7.74 12.17
C ALA A 121 4.26 7.33 13.63
N SER A 122 3.80 8.27 14.47
CA SER A 122 3.43 7.99 15.87
C SER A 122 2.25 7.03 16.03
N ILE A 123 1.35 6.97 15.04
CA ILE A 123 0.18 6.09 15.03
C ILE A 123 0.48 4.80 14.27
N LEU A 124 1.18 4.93 13.13
CA LEU A 124 1.44 3.81 12.22
C LEU A 124 2.63 2.94 12.66
N GLY A 125 3.51 3.47 13.52
CA GLY A 125 4.68 2.77 14.02
C GLY A 125 5.77 2.56 12.97
N GLU A 126 6.69 1.62 13.26
CA GLU A 126 7.86 1.32 12.43
C GLU A 126 7.49 0.84 11.01
N HIS A 127 6.35 0.18 10.88
CA HIS A 127 5.85 -0.40 9.62
C HIS A 127 4.83 0.50 8.92
N GLY A 128 4.87 1.82 9.18
CA GLY A 128 4.15 2.90 8.50
C GLY A 128 3.05 2.50 7.50
N ALA A 129 3.44 2.43 6.22
CA ALA A 129 2.54 2.22 5.08
C ALA A 129 1.86 0.84 5.12
N GLU A 130 2.63 -0.19 5.47
CA GLU A 130 2.20 -1.59 5.56
C GLU A 130 1.05 -1.76 6.55
N VAL A 131 1.16 -1.11 7.72
CA VAL A 131 0.12 -1.09 8.75
C VAL A 131 -1.11 -0.36 8.23
N TYR A 132 -0.93 0.83 7.67
CA TYR A 132 -2.05 1.61 7.13
C TYR A 132 -2.84 0.84 6.07
N HIS A 133 -2.16 0.30 5.05
CA HIS A 133 -2.82 -0.39 3.95
C HIS A 133 -3.54 -1.67 4.41
N SER A 134 -2.93 -2.43 5.32
CA SER A 134 -3.57 -3.62 5.89
C SER A 134 -4.81 -3.26 6.71
N VAL A 135 -4.74 -2.20 7.52
CA VAL A 135 -5.87 -1.73 8.33
C VAL A 135 -6.98 -1.15 7.46
N ALA A 136 -6.64 -0.36 6.45
CA ALA A 136 -7.60 0.15 5.48
C ALA A 136 -8.28 -1.00 4.70
N ALA A 137 -7.54 -2.06 4.37
CA ALA A 137 -8.09 -3.26 3.75
C ALA A 137 -9.02 -4.04 4.70
N ILE A 138 -8.69 -4.15 6.00
CA ILE A 138 -9.59 -4.72 7.02
C ILE A 138 -10.89 -3.91 7.08
N TYR A 139 -10.80 -2.59 7.16
CA TYR A 139 -11.98 -1.73 7.25
C TYR A 139 -12.78 -1.69 5.95
N ALA A 140 -12.16 -1.83 4.79
CA ALA A 140 -12.85 -1.92 3.50
C ALA A 140 -13.74 -3.16 3.37
N ARG A 141 -13.58 -4.17 4.24
CA ARG A 141 -14.52 -5.30 4.34
C ARG A 141 -15.84 -4.91 5.02
N GLN A 142 -15.90 -3.73 5.64
CA GLN A 142 -17.09 -3.20 6.32
C GLN A 142 -17.83 -2.22 5.39
N PRO A 143 -19.14 -2.43 5.12
CA PRO A 143 -19.85 -1.66 4.09
C PRO A 143 -19.87 -0.14 4.31
N ASP A 144 -19.94 0.30 5.56
CA ASP A 144 -19.96 1.72 5.94
C ASP A 144 -18.65 2.43 5.56
N PHE A 145 -17.53 1.84 5.94
CA PHE A 145 -16.21 2.37 5.61
C PHE A 145 -15.93 2.28 4.10
N ALA A 146 -16.30 1.16 3.46
CA ALA A 146 -16.13 0.99 2.03
C ALA A 146 -16.87 2.08 1.23
N HIS A 147 -18.10 2.42 1.64
CA HIS A 147 -18.87 3.50 1.04
C HIS A 147 -18.17 4.85 1.20
N GLN A 148 -17.80 5.22 2.43
CA GLN A 148 -17.13 6.49 2.72
C GLN A 148 -15.80 6.63 1.99
N LYS A 149 -15.01 5.56 1.90
CA LYS A 149 -13.76 5.52 1.15
C LYS A 149 -13.98 5.71 -0.34
N SER A 150 -15.00 5.05 -0.91
CA SER A 150 -15.38 5.21 -2.31
C SER A 150 -15.82 6.64 -2.62
N GLU A 151 -16.63 7.26 -1.75
CA GLU A 151 -17.04 8.67 -1.90
C GLU A 151 -15.84 9.61 -1.85
N LEU A 152 -14.89 9.37 -0.94
CA LEU A 152 -13.66 10.15 -0.82
C LEU A 152 -12.79 10.04 -2.08
N GLU A 153 -12.62 8.82 -2.62
CA GLU A 153 -11.88 8.56 -3.86
C GLU A 153 -12.54 9.20 -5.07
N ALA A 154 -13.87 9.08 -5.21
CA ALA A 154 -14.61 9.71 -6.29
C ALA A 154 -14.53 11.23 -6.23
N ALA A 155 -14.62 11.82 -5.03
CA ALA A 155 -14.47 13.25 -4.84
C ALA A 155 -13.06 13.73 -5.23
N HIS A 156 -12.02 12.98 -4.86
CA HIS A 156 -10.64 13.28 -5.26
C HIS A 156 -10.44 13.19 -6.77
N GLN A 157 -10.87 12.10 -7.39
CA GLN A 157 -10.79 11.92 -8.84
C GLN A 157 -11.48 13.07 -9.58
N LYS A 158 -12.66 13.49 -9.12
CA LYS A 158 -13.38 14.63 -9.69
C LYS A 158 -12.58 15.92 -9.59
N ARG A 159 -11.96 16.21 -8.43
CA ARG A 159 -11.10 17.40 -8.27
C ARG A 159 -9.91 17.36 -9.21
N MET A 160 -9.20 16.23 -9.29
CA MET A 160 -8.05 16.06 -10.18
C MET A 160 -8.43 16.27 -11.65
N ILE A 161 -9.55 15.70 -12.11
CA ILE A 161 -10.04 15.90 -13.49
C ILE A 161 -10.41 17.38 -13.74
N GLN A 162 -11.02 18.04 -12.76
CA GLN A 162 -11.38 19.46 -12.88
C GLN A 162 -10.14 20.36 -12.96
N ARG A 163 -9.09 20.03 -12.20
CA ARG A 163 -7.80 20.75 -12.18
C ARG A 163 -6.99 20.54 -13.45
N PHE A 164 -6.97 19.33 -14.00
CA PHE A 164 -6.11 18.93 -15.12
C PHE A 164 -6.95 18.60 -16.36
N GLN A 165 -7.36 19.63 -17.11
CA GLN A 165 -8.22 19.45 -18.29
C GLN A 165 -7.42 19.36 -19.58
N PRO A 166 -7.77 18.41 -20.47
CA PRO A 166 -7.15 18.32 -21.79
C PRO A 166 -7.56 19.50 -22.67
N ASP A 167 -6.61 20.06 -23.41
CA ASP A 167 -6.84 21.21 -24.31
C ASP A 167 -7.36 20.82 -25.70
N GLY A 168 -7.69 19.55 -25.92
CA GLY A 168 -8.12 19.00 -27.21
C GLY A 168 -6.99 18.71 -28.20
N ASN A 169 -5.76 19.13 -27.91
CA ASN A 169 -4.57 18.95 -28.76
C ASN A 169 -3.57 17.92 -28.17
N GLY A 170 -4.00 17.15 -27.16
CA GLY A 170 -3.18 16.16 -26.47
C GLY A 170 -2.31 16.72 -25.35
N ASN A 171 -2.46 18.00 -25.01
CA ASN A 171 -1.86 18.61 -23.82
C ASN A 171 -2.91 18.83 -22.73
N VAL A 172 -2.42 19.18 -21.56
CA VAL A 172 -3.22 19.43 -20.36
C VAL A 172 -2.81 20.78 -19.77
N THR A 173 -3.82 21.58 -19.45
CA THR A 173 -3.67 22.85 -18.75
C THR A 173 -4.20 22.75 -17.32
N VAL A 174 -3.60 23.52 -16.42
CA VAL A 174 -4.04 23.63 -15.03
C VAL A 174 -5.12 24.69 -14.90
N ASN A 175 -6.26 24.32 -14.35
CA ASN A 175 -7.32 25.27 -13.97
C ASN A 175 -7.09 25.76 -12.54
N HIS A 176 -6.90 27.07 -12.40
CA HIS A 176 -6.72 27.75 -11.12
C HIS A 176 -8.04 28.06 -10.43
#